data_AF-A0A2M7MV86-F1
#
_entry.id   AF-A0A2M7MV86-F1
#
_cell.length_a   1.000
_cell.length_b   1.000
_cell.length_c   1.000
_cell.angle_alpha   90.00
_cell.angle_beta   90.00
_cell.angle_gamma   90.00
#
_symmetry.space_group_name_H-M   'P 1'
#
loop_
_entity.id
_entity.type
_entity.pdbx_description
1 polymer ?
#
loop_
_entity_poly.entity_id
_entity_poly.type
_entity_poly.pdbx_seq_one_letter_code
_entity_poly.pdbx_strand_id
1 'polypeptide(L)'
;MNPNRFFVTSRKHVSGAARPGLLLLTLAAGLLLVGLVFGDAPEQAAAPKITPQQIVNANYSAAEIERGVYVGSELCLGCHKEFKTWKDTKHALSIRKPMPRYSLIPGKGVVADVDRNGVDDFIQGLDFNQITSVFDAYKPYAPVLSVEKDQYFIRLGEVKMPVVFVVGGTGDWRERYGVRLPVTDSPTGYSDEVYTSPVQFNEDSKTYFAYKAGNWYGPTKRPLVAPGTTRASISESVKLSTFSKNCVGCHVTGIRSVGKTAHGEWLLQPYPAFNFEADNPAYFDYDGDGKPDLMNIGCEMCHGPGSAHVLAGGHPGKILNPAKLGADQANEVCGRCHNRVRSTPGKTYGYAYHDDTDSEWRPGKEPLANYSINNNSHWPDGETSYEHNQHYSEMRRSGHAKLRCFDCHDPHAQVNSPQLVAKRKVGGLTIATRNEDNTLCLSCHAGKGPFQAISLPMVANPADNVAAIGAAVSAHSHHPYAPERAMGLSRCTGCHMPAVAAAEHESPLHTHQVRVVAPEKTLLYQAKGGMPNACAESCHGNKINLWRYGLKEKPINWNEATDAKTATKLMEYHGPEGRWWKTLSKKPDAQAADK
;
A
#
# COMPACT_ATOMS: atom_id res chain seq x y z
N MET A 1 -2.06 -58.12 -2.07
CA MET A 1 -0.62 -57.77 -2.16
C MET A 1 -0.44 -56.40 -1.52
N ASN A 2 0.24 -56.36 -0.37
CA ASN A 2 0.92 -55.18 0.19
C ASN A 2 2.35 -55.14 -0.43
N PRO A 3 3.21 -54.09 -0.38
CA PRO A 3 3.32 -52.97 0.60
C PRO A 3 3.50 -51.57 -0.08
N ASN A 4 3.56 -50.39 0.55
CA ASN A 4 4.35 -49.96 1.72
C ASN A 4 3.84 -48.64 2.34
N ARG A 5 4.01 -48.52 3.67
CA ARG A 5 3.71 -47.39 4.57
C ARG A 5 4.95 -46.52 4.81
N PHE A 6 4.78 -45.26 5.23
CA PHE A 6 5.57 -44.66 6.34
C PHE A 6 4.74 -43.68 7.18
N PHE A 7 5.15 -43.54 8.44
CA PHE A 7 4.41 -43.19 9.65
C PHE A 7 4.29 -41.68 9.96
N VAL A 8 3.21 -41.31 10.67
CA VAL A 8 3.15 -40.16 11.59
C VAL A 8 2.78 -40.72 12.97
N THR A 9 3.49 -40.34 14.03
CA THR A 9 3.08 -40.66 15.41
C THR A 9 3.00 -39.40 16.26
N SER A 10 1.84 -39.19 16.88
CA SER A 10 1.60 -38.26 17.98
C SER A 10 1.94 -38.94 19.31
N ARG A 11 2.39 -38.18 20.32
CA ARG A 11 2.30 -38.64 21.73
C ARG A 11 1.72 -37.57 22.65
N LYS A 12 0.79 -38.05 23.47
CA LYS A 12 0.09 -37.38 24.59
C LYS A 12 0.96 -37.37 25.85
N HIS A 13 0.67 -36.41 26.73
CA HIS A 13 1.13 -36.29 28.12
C HIS A 13 0.77 -37.48 29.02
N VAL A 14 1.65 -37.77 29.98
CA VAL A 14 1.37 -38.50 31.23
C VAL A 14 2.19 -37.89 32.38
N SER A 15 1.59 -37.86 33.57
CA SER A 15 2.04 -37.27 34.84
C SER A 15 2.80 -38.24 35.77
N GLY A 16 3.81 -37.72 36.49
CA GLY A 16 4.09 -37.94 37.94
C GLY A 16 4.87 -39.17 38.45
N ALA A 17 6.02 -38.96 39.12
CA ALA A 17 6.38 -39.44 40.49
C ALA A 17 7.86 -39.12 40.89
N ALA A 18 8.17 -39.24 42.19
CA ALA A 18 9.16 -38.53 43.03
C ALA A 18 10.56 -39.17 43.32
N ARG A 19 11.53 -38.27 43.70
CA ARG A 19 12.65 -38.32 44.73
C ARG A 19 13.86 -39.29 44.56
N PRO A 20 15.06 -39.09 45.21
CA PRO A 20 15.40 -38.33 46.45
C PRO A 20 16.67 -37.42 46.39
N GLY A 21 17.02 -36.75 47.51
CA GLY A 21 18.12 -35.75 47.62
C GLY A 21 19.35 -36.19 48.44
N LEU A 22 20.39 -35.34 48.48
CA LEU A 22 21.48 -35.40 49.46
C LEU A 22 22.18 -34.04 49.66
N LEU A 23 22.45 -33.75 50.93
CA LEU A 23 23.16 -32.61 51.54
C LEU A 23 24.62 -32.44 51.04
N LEU A 24 25.14 -31.21 51.09
CA LEU A 24 26.58 -30.97 51.21
C LEU A 24 26.88 -29.78 52.15
N LEU A 25 27.74 -30.07 53.12
CA LEU A 25 28.19 -29.23 54.23
C LEU A 25 29.12 -28.10 53.79
N THR A 26 29.06 -27.01 54.56
CA THR A 26 29.99 -25.87 54.56
C THR A 26 31.27 -26.16 55.32
N LEU A 27 32.40 -25.60 54.84
CA LEU A 27 33.66 -25.50 55.58
C LEU A 27 34.21 -24.08 55.40
N ALA A 28 34.49 -23.42 56.52
CA ALA A 28 35.03 -22.08 56.60
C ALA A 28 36.54 -22.12 56.92
N ALA A 29 37.31 -21.22 56.30
CA ALA A 29 38.60 -20.73 56.79
C ALA A 29 38.87 -19.36 56.17
N GLY A 30 39.19 -18.36 57.00
CA GLY A 30 39.38 -16.96 56.58
C GLY A 30 40.84 -16.56 56.39
N LEU A 31 41.07 -15.35 55.85
CA LEU A 31 41.90 -14.30 56.45
C LEU A 31 41.88 -12.99 55.62
N LEU A 32 41.78 -11.87 56.34
CA LEU A 32 42.18 -10.48 56.09
C LEU A 32 42.21 -9.89 54.66
N LEU A 33 41.45 -8.80 54.48
CA LEU A 33 41.84 -7.69 53.61
C LEU A 33 41.45 -6.34 54.22
N VAL A 34 42.41 -5.42 54.11
CA VAL A 34 42.52 -4.09 54.70
C VAL A 34 41.39 -3.16 54.24
N GLY A 35 40.85 -2.37 55.17
CA GLY A 35 39.84 -1.36 54.89
C GLY A 35 40.38 -0.22 54.02
N LEU A 36 39.81 -0.08 52.82
CA LEU A 36 39.79 1.16 52.07
C LEU A 36 38.35 1.69 52.10
N VAL A 37 38.16 2.83 52.74
CA VAL A 37 36.90 3.58 52.71
C VAL A 37 36.79 4.19 51.32
N PHE A 38 36.03 3.56 50.44
CA PHE A 38 35.50 4.22 49.25
C PHE A 38 34.23 4.95 49.68
N GLY A 39 34.28 6.28 49.69
CA GLY A 39 33.10 7.11 49.86
C GLY A 39 32.08 6.79 48.77
N ASP A 40 30.80 6.79 49.14
CA ASP A 40 29.68 6.60 48.24
C ASP A 40 29.81 7.54 47.04
N ALA A 41 29.91 6.96 45.84
CA ALA A 41 29.79 7.73 44.61
C ALA A 41 28.37 8.32 44.57
N PRO A 42 28.20 9.61 44.27
CA PRO A 42 26.88 10.20 44.16
C PRO A 42 26.13 9.48 43.04
N GLU A 43 24.92 9.03 43.35
CA GLU A 43 23.95 8.52 42.39
C GLU A 43 23.87 9.50 41.23
N GLN A 44 24.33 9.09 40.05
CA GLN A 44 24.22 9.90 38.83
C GLN A 44 22.74 10.16 38.60
N ALA A 45 22.31 11.39 38.87
CA ALA A 45 20.97 11.85 38.56
C ALA A 45 20.67 11.46 37.11
N ALA A 46 19.64 10.63 36.92
CA ALA A 46 19.18 10.26 35.59
C ALA A 46 18.98 11.55 34.78
N ALA A 47 19.60 11.63 33.59
CA ALA A 47 19.46 12.77 32.72
C ALA A 47 17.96 13.13 32.59
N PRO A 48 17.59 14.42 32.67
CA PRO A 48 16.19 14.83 32.62
C PRO A 48 15.56 14.30 31.33
N LYS A 49 14.48 13.51 31.47
CA LYS A 49 13.72 13.02 30.32
C LYS A 49 13.13 14.22 29.59
N ILE A 50 13.63 14.49 28.38
CA ILE A 50 13.11 15.55 27.51
C ILE A 50 11.62 15.28 27.27
N THR A 51 10.77 16.25 27.56
CA THR A 51 9.33 16.11 27.37
C THR A 51 8.95 16.24 25.89
N PRO A 52 7.81 15.67 25.45
CA PRO A 52 7.30 15.89 24.09
C PRO A 52 7.20 17.37 23.69
N GLN A 53 6.84 18.26 24.63
CA GLN A 53 6.75 19.69 24.37
C GLN A 53 8.14 20.33 24.15
N GLN A 54 9.14 19.89 24.90
CA GLN A 54 10.53 20.34 24.71
C GLN A 54 11.06 19.89 23.35
N ILE A 55 10.73 18.68 22.88
CA ILE A 55 11.10 18.19 21.55
C ILE A 55 10.50 19.10 20.46
N VAL A 56 9.20 19.42 20.55
CA VAL A 56 8.55 20.29 19.56
C VAL A 56 9.18 21.69 19.55
N ASN A 57 9.34 22.31 20.72
CA ASN A 57 9.90 23.66 20.84
C ASN A 57 11.37 23.76 20.43
N ALA A 58 12.14 22.67 20.53
CA ALA A 58 13.55 22.64 20.11
C ALA A 58 13.72 22.56 18.59
N ASN A 59 12.72 22.07 17.87
CA ASN A 59 12.83 21.73 16.46
C ASN A 59 12.04 22.63 15.51
N TYR A 60 11.10 23.42 16.04
CA TYR A 60 10.26 24.33 15.27
C TYR A 60 10.27 25.72 15.86
N SER A 61 10.25 26.73 14.99
CA SER A 61 10.02 28.11 15.40
C SER A 61 8.59 28.33 15.90
N ALA A 62 8.37 29.38 16.69
CA ALA A 62 7.03 29.74 17.15
C ALA A 62 6.04 29.98 16.00
N ALA A 63 6.50 30.60 14.91
CA ALA A 63 5.69 30.86 13.72
C ALA A 63 5.30 29.57 12.97
N GLU A 64 6.18 28.57 12.95
CA GLU A 64 5.85 27.26 12.40
C GLU A 64 4.82 26.55 13.27
N ILE A 65 5.03 26.53 14.59
CA ILE A 65 4.11 25.94 15.55
C ILE A 65 2.71 26.54 15.43
N GLU A 66 2.61 27.87 15.27
CA GLU A 66 1.34 28.57 15.09
C GLU A 66 0.60 28.12 13.82
N ARG A 67 1.33 27.86 12.73
CA ARG A 67 0.77 27.29 11.48
C ARG A 67 0.36 25.82 11.62
N GLY A 68 0.76 25.16 12.70
CA GLY A 68 0.54 23.74 12.96
C GLY A 68 1.53 22.88 12.20
N VAL A 69 2.46 22.26 12.92
CA VAL A 69 3.50 21.36 12.40
C VAL A 69 3.20 19.90 12.72
N TYR A 70 3.76 19.03 11.89
CA TYR A 70 3.77 17.58 12.06
C TYR A 70 4.91 17.19 12.99
N VAL A 71 4.66 16.29 13.93
CA VAL A 71 5.61 15.92 14.99
C VAL A 71 6.13 14.48 14.88
N GLY A 72 5.54 13.68 14.00
CA GLY A 72 5.97 12.32 13.67
C GLY A 72 5.33 11.22 14.51
N SER A 73 5.15 10.05 13.91
CA SER A 73 4.49 8.89 14.52
C SER A 73 5.22 8.36 15.77
N GLU A 74 6.54 8.48 15.87
CA GLU A 74 7.27 8.01 17.06
C GLU A 74 6.88 8.78 18.32
N LEU A 75 6.64 10.08 18.19
CA LEU A 75 6.18 10.89 19.32
C LEU A 75 4.77 10.48 19.74
N CYS A 76 3.87 10.24 18.77
CA CYS A 76 2.53 9.74 19.01
C CYS A 76 2.54 8.41 19.77
N LEU A 77 3.34 7.45 19.31
CA LEU A 77 3.44 6.10 19.88
C LEU A 77 4.11 6.05 21.26
N GLY A 78 4.83 7.12 21.65
CA GLY A 78 5.32 7.29 23.01
C GLY A 78 4.19 7.30 24.05
N CYS A 79 3.07 7.94 23.71
CA CYS A 79 1.86 8.02 24.54
C CYS A 79 0.81 6.95 24.14
N HIS A 80 0.61 6.74 22.84
CA HIS A 80 -0.43 5.88 22.27
C HIS A 80 0.08 4.47 21.92
N LYS A 81 0.51 3.75 22.96
CA LYS A 81 1.17 2.44 22.80
C LYS A 81 0.24 1.36 22.24
N GLU A 82 -1.07 1.53 22.37
CA GLU A 82 -2.11 0.66 21.85
C GLU A 82 -2.13 0.60 20.31
N PHE A 83 -1.61 1.61 19.62
CA PHE A 83 -1.57 1.67 18.15
C PHE A 83 -0.20 1.30 17.57
N LYS A 84 0.70 0.69 18.35
CA LYS A 84 2.05 0.29 17.88
C LYS A 84 2.03 -0.63 16.66
N THR A 85 0.98 -1.43 16.49
CA THR A 85 0.79 -2.30 15.31
C THR A 85 0.68 -1.52 14.00
N TRP A 86 0.42 -0.21 14.04
CA TRP A 86 0.53 0.66 12.87
C TRP A 86 1.89 0.54 12.18
N LYS A 87 2.98 0.36 12.95
CA LYS A 87 4.34 0.21 12.40
C LYS A 87 4.49 -0.97 11.46
N ASP A 88 3.65 -1.99 11.62
CA ASP A 88 3.66 -3.16 10.77
C ASP A 88 2.87 -2.90 9.48
N THR A 89 1.96 -1.92 9.44
CA THR A 89 1.07 -1.70 8.28
C THR A 89 1.80 -1.23 7.04
N LYS A 90 1.25 -1.52 5.86
CA LYS A 90 1.79 -1.00 4.59
C LYS A 90 1.80 0.53 4.51
N HIS A 91 0.98 1.23 5.29
CA HIS A 91 1.06 2.69 5.44
C HIS A 91 2.40 3.14 6.05
N ALA A 92 2.88 2.41 7.07
CA ALA A 92 4.16 2.68 7.71
C ALA A 92 5.35 2.10 6.93
N LEU A 93 5.12 1.05 6.12
CA LEU A 93 6.15 0.30 5.38
C LEU A 93 6.36 0.76 3.92
N SER A 94 5.65 1.79 3.46
CA SER A 94 5.59 2.13 2.02
C SER A 94 6.91 2.58 1.39
N ILE A 95 7.78 3.25 2.17
CA ILE A 95 9.05 3.82 1.72
C ILE A 95 10.16 3.46 2.69
N ARG A 96 11.26 2.96 2.15
CA ARG A 96 12.42 2.52 2.91
C ARG A 96 13.72 3.01 2.30
N LYS A 97 14.65 3.49 3.12
CA LYS A 97 16.04 3.64 2.72
C LYS A 97 16.62 2.24 2.46
N PRO A 98 17.18 1.94 1.29
CA PRO A 98 17.82 0.66 1.04
C PRO A 98 19.08 0.55 1.91
N MET A 99 19.25 -0.59 2.58
CA MET A 99 20.41 -0.88 3.41
C MET A 99 20.77 -2.36 3.25
N PRO A 100 22.04 -2.74 2.98
CA PRO A 100 22.38 -4.14 2.70
C PRO A 100 22.03 -5.09 3.84
N ARG A 101 22.13 -4.65 5.10
CA ARG A 101 21.71 -5.43 6.28
C ARG A 101 20.22 -5.80 6.31
N TYR A 102 19.38 -5.10 5.54
CA TYR A 102 17.94 -5.36 5.41
C TYR A 102 17.57 -5.91 4.03
N SER A 103 18.57 -6.32 3.25
CA SER A 103 18.39 -7.00 1.98
C SER A 103 17.53 -8.25 2.13
N LEU A 104 16.57 -8.43 1.22
CA LEU A 104 15.57 -9.50 1.19
C LEU A 104 14.67 -9.60 2.43
N ILE A 105 14.56 -8.52 3.23
CA ILE A 105 13.61 -8.46 4.35
C ILE A 105 12.40 -7.60 3.97
N PRO A 106 11.21 -8.21 3.74
CA PRO A 106 10.00 -7.47 3.40
C PRO A 106 9.68 -6.37 4.41
N GLY A 107 9.38 -5.19 3.89
CA GLY A 107 9.04 -3.99 4.65
C GLY A 107 10.25 -3.27 5.26
N LYS A 108 11.49 -3.69 4.97
CA LYS A 108 12.71 -3.04 5.52
C LYS A 108 13.72 -2.58 4.47
N GLY A 109 13.78 -3.21 3.30
CA GLY A 109 14.79 -2.90 2.28
C GLY A 109 14.38 -3.43 0.91
N VAL A 110 15.37 -3.65 0.06
CA VAL A 110 15.19 -4.22 -1.28
C VAL A 110 14.87 -5.71 -1.16
N VAL A 111 13.87 -6.20 -1.89
CA VAL A 111 13.49 -7.63 -1.95
C VAL A 111 13.61 -8.24 -3.34
N ALA A 112 14.27 -7.53 -4.27
CA ALA A 112 14.51 -7.99 -5.63
C ALA A 112 15.50 -9.17 -5.67
N ASP A 113 15.00 -10.32 -6.13
CA ASP A 113 15.73 -11.58 -6.33
C ASP A 113 15.04 -12.31 -7.49
N VAL A 114 15.47 -12.02 -8.72
CA VAL A 114 14.79 -12.51 -9.93
C VAL A 114 15.12 -13.98 -10.22
N ASP A 115 16.35 -14.41 -9.93
CA ASP A 115 16.81 -15.79 -10.18
C ASP A 115 16.52 -16.73 -9.00
N ARG A 116 16.06 -16.18 -7.86
CA ARG A 116 15.65 -16.89 -6.64
C ARG A 116 16.81 -17.61 -5.99
N ASN A 117 18.01 -17.07 -6.10
CA ASN A 117 19.21 -17.63 -5.49
C ASN A 117 19.36 -17.23 -4.00
N GLY A 118 18.46 -16.38 -3.47
CA GLY A 118 18.52 -15.89 -2.10
C GLY A 118 19.51 -14.75 -1.88
N VAL A 119 19.93 -14.08 -2.96
CA VAL A 119 20.81 -12.90 -2.98
C VAL A 119 20.07 -11.79 -3.70
N ASP A 120 20.10 -10.60 -3.11
CA ASP A 120 19.52 -9.39 -3.72
C ASP A 120 20.23 -9.04 -5.02
N ASP A 121 19.45 -8.81 -6.08
CA ASP A 121 19.95 -8.55 -7.44
C ASP A 121 20.91 -7.34 -7.49
N PHE A 122 20.77 -6.36 -6.61
CA PHE A 122 21.72 -5.24 -6.49
C PHE A 122 23.03 -5.69 -5.85
N ILE A 123 22.99 -6.57 -4.85
CA ILE A 123 24.20 -7.11 -4.22
C ILE A 123 24.92 -8.05 -5.18
N GLN A 124 24.18 -8.86 -5.95
CA GLN A 124 24.71 -9.74 -6.99
C GLN A 124 25.35 -8.98 -8.15
N GLY A 125 24.93 -7.73 -8.38
CA GLY A 125 25.46 -6.91 -9.46
C GLY A 125 24.77 -7.18 -10.81
N LEU A 126 23.44 -7.39 -10.80
CA LEU A 126 22.67 -7.75 -11.98
C LEU A 126 22.88 -6.75 -13.14
N ASP A 127 23.45 -7.26 -14.24
CA ASP A 127 23.67 -6.51 -15.49
C ASP A 127 22.66 -6.96 -16.55
N PHE A 128 21.65 -6.13 -16.82
CA PHE A 128 20.64 -6.41 -17.83
C PHE A 128 21.19 -6.42 -19.26
N ASN A 129 22.43 -5.98 -19.49
CA ASN A 129 23.10 -6.09 -20.79
C ASN A 129 23.55 -7.52 -21.09
N GLN A 130 23.76 -8.35 -20.07
CA GLN A 130 24.28 -9.72 -20.21
C GLN A 130 23.19 -10.80 -20.24
N ILE A 131 21.93 -10.43 -19.97
CA ILE A 131 20.80 -11.36 -19.89
C ILE A 131 19.67 -10.96 -20.83
N THR A 132 18.85 -11.90 -21.27
CA THR A 132 17.58 -11.60 -21.94
C THR A 132 16.59 -11.05 -20.92
N SER A 133 15.98 -9.89 -21.19
CA SER A 133 15.09 -9.23 -20.23
C SER A 133 14.17 -8.21 -20.88
N VAL A 134 13.27 -7.62 -20.07
CA VAL A 134 12.43 -6.48 -20.46
C VAL A 134 13.23 -5.25 -20.91
N PHE A 135 14.55 -5.23 -20.70
CA PHE A 135 15.44 -4.14 -21.11
C PHE A 135 16.25 -4.43 -22.39
N ASP A 136 15.99 -5.54 -23.10
CA ASP A 136 16.75 -5.92 -24.31
C ASP A 136 16.80 -4.82 -25.38
N ALA A 137 15.70 -4.08 -25.54
CA ALA A 137 15.61 -2.98 -26.49
C ALA A 137 16.52 -1.77 -26.16
N TYR A 138 17.12 -1.73 -24.97
CA TYR A 138 17.97 -0.64 -24.49
C TYR A 138 19.45 -1.02 -24.44
N LYS A 139 19.83 -2.25 -24.80
CA LYS A 139 21.23 -2.66 -24.87
C LYS A 139 22.01 -1.79 -25.89
N PRO A 140 23.28 -1.43 -25.61
CA PRO A 140 24.10 -1.79 -24.44
C PRO A 140 23.97 -0.82 -23.24
N TYR A 141 22.87 -0.06 -23.18
CA TYR A 141 22.57 0.91 -22.12
C TYR A 141 21.48 0.42 -21.17
N ALA A 142 21.23 -0.89 -21.11
CA ALA A 142 20.30 -1.45 -20.15
C ALA A 142 20.83 -1.22 -18.72
N PRO A 143 19.95 -1.19 -17.70
CA PRO A 143 20.36 -0.92 -16.33
C PRO A 143 21.40 -1.93 -15.80
N VAL A 144 22.26 -1.45 -14.90
CA VAL A 144 23.11 -2.31 -14.09
C VAL A 144 22.90 -1.96 -12.62
N LEU A 145 22.53 -2.96 -11.84
CA LEU A 145 22.27 -2.85 -10.40
C LEU A 145 23.57 -3.12 -9.65
N SER A 146 23.82 -2.41 -8.56
CA SER A 146 25.03 -2.63 -7.75
C SER A 146 24.88 -2.07 -6.33
N VAL A 147 25.69 -2.59 -5.40
CA VAL A 147 25.90 -2.02 -4.07
C VAL A 147 27.39 -1.72 -3.88
N GLU A 148 27.73 -0.52 -3.44
CA GLU A 148 29.10 -0.14 -3.09
C GLU A 148 29.12 0.65 -1.78
N LYS A 149 29.94 0.21 -0.82
CA LYS A 149 30.09 0.87 0.50
C LYS A 149 28.73 1.19 1.14
N ASP A 150 27.86 0.19 1.20
CA ASP A 150 26.49 0.25 1.71
C ASP A 150 25.48 1.14 0.93
N GLN A 151 25.89 1.73 -0.19
CA GLN A 151 25.02 2.51 -1.07
C GLN A 151 24.58 1.69 -2.28
N TYR A 152 23.27 1.66 -2.54
CA TYR A 152 22.67 1.05 -3.72
C TYR A 152 22.77 1.99 -4.92
N PHE A 153 23.00 1.44 -6.12
CA PHE A 153 23.12 2.19 -7.36
C PHE A 153 22.38 1.54 -8.52
N ILE A 154 21.87 2.39 -9.42
CA ILE A 154 21.42 2.01 -10.77
C ILE A 154 22.30 2.77 -11.76
N ARG A 155 22.97 2.05 -12.66
CA ARG A 155 23.78 2.64 -13.73
C ARG A 155 23.09 2.48 -15.09
N LEU A 156 23.00 3.57 -15.85
CA LEU A 156 22.55 3.59 -17.25
C LEU A 156 23.70 4.13 -18.12
N GLY A 157 24.27 3.28 -18.98
CA GLY A 157 25.49 3.64 -19.71
C GLY A 157 26.62 4.05 -18.75
N GLU A 158 27.08 5.29 -18.86
CA GLU A 158 28.15 5.86 -18.03
C GLU A 158 27.63 6.54 -16.75
N VAL A 159 26.34 6.83 -16.67
CA VAL A 159 25.76 7.55 -15.52
C VAL A 159 25.35 6.57 -14.45
N LYS A 160 25.93 6.73 -13.26
CA LYS A 160 25.65 5.92 -12.08
C LYS A 160 24.91 6.75 -11.03
N MET A 161 23.72 6.30 -10.67
CA MET A 161 22.79 7.05 -9.84
C MET A 161 22.58 6.35 -8.49
N PRO A 162 22.81 7.03 -7.35
CA PRO A 162 22.50 6.46 -6.05
C PRO A 162 21.00 6.29 -5.87
N VAL A 163 20.58 5.14 -5.34
CA VAL A 163 19.21 4.89 -4.90
C VAL A 163 19.03 5.47 -3.49
N VAL A 164 18.14 6.45 -3.36
CA VAL A 164 17.85 7.14 -2.10
C VAL A 164 16.83 6.37 -1.27
N PHE A 165 15.79 5.84 -1.93
CA PHE A 165 14.73 5.06 -1.29
C PHE A 165 14.14 4.02 -2.24
N VAL A 166 13.42 3.08 -1.64
CA VAL A 166 12.54 2.11 -2.31
C VAL A 166 11.11 2.41 -1.90
N VAL A 167 10.18 2.42 -2.85
CA VAL A 167 8.72 2.44 -2.60
C VAL A 167 8.18 1.03 -2.84
N GLY A 168 7.46 0.48 -1.86
CA GLY A 168 6.96 -0.89 -1.87
C GLY A 168 7.86 -1.85 -1.10
N GLY A 169 8.05 -3.08 -1.59
CA GLY A 169 8.98 -4.04 -0.98
C GLY A 169 8.38 -4.76 0.22
N THR A 170 7.06 -4.96 0.23
CA THR A 170 6.32 -5.53 1.38
C THR A 170 5.96 -7.01 1.18
N GLY A 171 6.41 -7.61 0.09
CA GLY A 171 6.16 -8.99 -0.34
C GLY A 171 4.97 -9.15 -1.30
N ASP A 172 4.11 -8.14 -1.42
CA ASP A 172 2.77 -8.31 -2.00
C ASP A 172 2.56 -7.64 -3.36
N TRP A 173 3.40 -6.66 -3.74
CA TRP A 173 3.14 -5.83 -4.92
C TRP A 173 4.39 -5.66 -5.78
N ARG A 174 5.08 -4.54 -5.63
CA ARG A 174 6.16 -4.10 -6.50
C ARG A 174 7.07 -3.14 -5.76
N GLU A 175 8.33 -3.13 -6.16
CA GLU A 175 9.35 -2.18 -5.74
C GLU A 175 9.69 -1.21 -6.87
N ARG A 176 9.73 0.08 -6.53
CA ARG A 176 10.28 1.13 -7.39
C ARG A 176 11.37 1.88 -6.64
N TYR A 177 12.36 2.37 -7.37
CA TYR A 177 13.57 2.94 -6.80
C TYR A 177 13.65 4.44 -7.09
N GLY A 178 13.75 5.26 -6.04
CA GLY A 178 14.02 6.69 -6.15
C GLY A 178 15.52 6.93 -6.28
N VAL A 179 15.95 7.68 -7.29
CA VAL A 179 17.37 7.96 -7.58
C VAL A 179 17.65 9.45 -7.68
N ARG A 180 18.85 9.87 -7.25
CA ARG A 180 19.39 11.20 -7.57
C ARG A 180 20.29 11.12 -8.79
N LEU A 181 20.24 12.14 -9.63
CA LEU A 181 21.00 12.18 -10.89
C LEU A 181 22.31 12.93 -10.65
N PRO A 182 23.46 12.40 -11.10
CA PRO A 182 24.69 13.19 -11.17
C PRO A 182 24.50 14.37 -12.12
N VAL A 183 24.82 15.57 -11.65
CA VAL A 183 24.72 16.83 -12.42
C VAL A 183 25.96 17.71 -12.22
N THR A 184 26.27 18.52 -13.22
CA THR A 184 27.49 19.36 -13.21
C THR A 184 27.31 20.71 -12.53
N ASP A 185 26.07 21.14 -12.31
CA ASP A 185 25.71 22.48 -11.87
C ASP A 185 25.14 22.51 -10.44
N SER A 186 25.35 21.46 -9.64
CA SER A 186 24.93 21.37 -8.23
C SER A 186 26.14 21.29 -7.29
N PRO A 187 26.15 22.00 -6.13
CA PRO A 187 27.22 21.90 -5.13
C PRO A 187 27.42 20.49 -4.58
N THR A 188 26.36 19.68 -4.53
CA THR A 188 26.42 18.28 -4.06
C THR A 188 26.89 17.33 -5.15
N GLY A 189 26.96 17.79 -6.41
CA GLY A 189 27.15 16.95 -7.59
C GLY A 189 25.90 16.15 -8.00
N TYR A 190 24.77 16.35 -7.32
CA TYR A 190 23.51 15.63 -7.56
C TYR A 190 22.32 16.57 -7.72
N SER A 191 21.27 16.09 -8.40
CA SER A 191 19.96 16.73 -8.50
C SER A 191 19.34 16.99 -7.11
N ASP A 192 18.58 18.07 -6.98
CA ASP A 192 17.81 18.36 -5.77
C ASP A 192 16.58 17.43 -5.69
N GLU A 193 15.95 17.15 -6.84
CA GLU A 193 14.82 16.21 -6.97
C GLU A 193 15.29 14.75 -6.92
N VAL A 194 14.39 13.88 -6.46
CA VAL A 194 14.49 12.43 -6.59
C VAL A 194 13.58 11.94 -7.73
N TYR A 195 14.16 11.20 -8.66
CA TYR A 195 13.47 10.66 -9.83
C TYR A 195 13.15 9.18 -9.65
N THR A 196 11.98 8.74 -10.10
CA THR A 196 11.63 7.32 -10.12
C THR A 196 12.36 6.63 -11.28
N SER A 197 13.24 5.69 -10.96
CA SER A 197 14.08 4.97 -11.93
C SER A 197 13.24 4.18 -12.96
N PRO A 198 13.84 3.74 -14.09
CA PRO A 198 13.15 2.90 -15.05
C PRO A 198 13.01 1.44 -14.61
N VAL A 199 13.51 1.09 -13.42
CA VAL A 199 13.53 -0.28 -12.91
C VAL A 199 12.38 -0.44 -11.93
N GLN A 200 11.53 -1.43 -12.18
CA GLN A 200 10.53 -1.90 -11.24
C GLN A 200 10.66 -3.40 -11.08
N PHE A 201 10.63 -3.89 -9.85
CA PHE A 201 10.56 -5.31 -9.55
C PHE A 201 9.14 -5.66 -9.10
N ASN A 202 8.50 -6.64 -9.73
CA ASN A 202 7.19 -7.14 -9.32
C ASN A 202 7.40 -8.32 -8.36
N GLU A 203 6.97 -8.15 -7.11
CA GLU A 203 7.23 -9.07 -6.02
C GLU A 203 6.38 -10.34 -6.12
N ASP A 204 5.18 -10.22 -6.71
CA ASP A 204 4.20 -11.29 -6.90
C ASP A 204 4.63 -12.26 -8.01
N SER A 205 5.09 -11.75 -9.15
CA SER A 205 5.56 -12.55 -10.28
C SER A 205 7.06 -12.86 -10.24
N LYS A 206 7.83 -12.19 -9.38
CA LYS A 206 9.30 -12.25 -9.35
C LYS A 206 9.90 -11.91 -10.70
N THR A 207 9.49 -10.78 -11.27
CA THR A 207 9.93 -10.32 -12.60
C THR A 207 10.20 -8.83 -12.61
N TYR A 208 11.14 -8.39 -13.45
CA TYR A 208 11.34 -6.98 -13.72
C TYR A 208 10.35 -6.41 -14.73
N PHE A 209 10.12 -5.11 -14.63
CA PHE A 209 9.39 -4.30 -15.59
C PHE A 209 10.15 -3.00 -15.91
N ALA A 210 10.15 -2.61 -17.18
CA ALA A 210 10.77 -1.38 -17.67
C ALA A 210 9.84 -0.17 -17.44
N TYR A 211 9.79 0.32 -16.20
CA TYR A 211 8.88 1.37 -15.76
C TYR A 211 9.10 2.69 -16.49
N LYS A 212 8.13 3.09 -17.33
CA LYS A 212 8.17 4.34 -18.10
C LYS A 212 9.52 4.56 -18.78
N ALA A 213 10.11 3.52 -19.37
CA ALA A 213 11.45 3.60 -19.96
C ALA A 213 11.55 4.68 -21.07
N GLY A 214 10.46 5.00 -21.77
CA GLY A 214 10.43 6.13 -22.71
C GLY A 214 10.69 7.53 -22.10
N ASN A 215 10.65 7.65 -20.77
CA ASN A 215 11.05 8.86 -20.06
C ASN A 215 12.56 8.92 -19.80
N TRP A 216 13.24 7.76 -19.83
CA TRP A 216 14.66 7.61 -19.53
C TRP A 216 15.52 7.43 -20.78
N TYR A 217 14.91 6.99 -21.89
CA TYR A 217 15.59 6.69 -23.15
C TYR A 217 14.97 7.47 -24.30
N GLY A 218 15.82 8.05 -25.16
CA GLY A 218 15.39 8.75 -26.36
C GLY A 218 14.92 7.82 -27.49
N PRO A 219 14.54 8.38 -28.65
CA PRO A 219 14.11 7.60 -29.82
C PRO A 219 15.16 6.57 -30.29
N THR A 220 16.44 6.89 -30.12
CA THR A 220 17.59 6.02 -30.44
C THR A 220 17.92 5.00 -29.35
N LYS A 221 17.06 4.88 -28.32
CA LYS A 221 17.24 3.99 -27.15
C LYS A 221 18.51 4.27 -26.33
N ARG A 222 19.11 5.45 -26.52
CA ARG A 222 20.18 5.97 -25.66
C ARG A 222 19.60 6.65 -24.40
N PRO A 223 20.26 6.56 -23.24
CA PRO A 223 19.86 7.29 -22.04
C PRO A 223 19.77 8.79 -22.31
N LEU A 224 18.72 9.42 -21.80
CA LEU A 224 18.56 10.88 -21.85
C LEU A 224 19.40 11.59 -20.79
N VAL A 225 19.77 10.88 -19.72
CA VAL A 225 20.74 11.35 -18.72
C VAL A 225 22.12 10.82 -19.11
N ALA A 226 23.07 11.72 -19.33
CA ALA A 226 24.44 11.42 -19.76
C ALA A 226 25.47 12.22 -18.92
N PRO A 227 26.77 11.87 -18.95
CA PRO A 227 27.80 12.72 -18.36
C PRO A 227 27.71 14.15 -18.89
N GLY A 228 27.83 15.14 -18.00
CA GLY A 228 27.71 16.55 -18.36
C GLY A 228 26.29 17.14 -18.24
N THR A 229 25.28 16.32 -17.95
CA THR A 229 23.89 16.76 -17.72
C THR A 229 23.82 17.83 -16.62
N THR A 230 22.99 18.86 -16.85
CA THR A 230 22.68 19.92 -15.87
C THR A 230 21.25 19.76 -15.34
N ARG A 231 20.94 20.33 -14.18
CA ARG A 231 19.57 20.34 -13.61
C ARG A 231 18.54 20.94 -14.58
N ALA A 232 18.89 22.03 -15.25
CA ALA A 232 18.02 22.66 -16.26
C ALA A 232 17.73 21.73 -17.46
N SER A 233 18.75 21.02 -17.96
CA SER A 233 18.56 20.10 -19.08
C SER A 233 17.62 18.94 -18.72
N ILE A 234 17.65 18.48 -17.46
CA ILE A 234 16.74 17.44 -16.96
C ILE A 234 15.30 17.96 -16.90
N SER A 235 15.11 19.15 -16.33
CA SER A 235 13.78 19.69 -16.03
C SER A 235 12.98 20.15 -17.27
N GLU A 236 13.67 20.63 -18.31
CA GLU A 236 13.04 21.15 -19.53
C GLU A 236 12.97 20.12 -20.67
N SER A 237 13.91 19.16 -20.71
CA SER A 237 14.13 18.29 -21.89
C SER A 237 13.83 16.82 -21.64
N VAL A 238 13.80 16.38 -20.37
CA VAL A 238 13.69 14.96 -20.02
C VAL A 238 12.37 14.71 -19.30
N LYS A 239 11.59 13.75 -19.79
CA LYS A 239 10.26 13.41 -19.25
C LYS A 239 10.34 12.57 -17.97
N LEU A 240 11.41 12.67 -17.19
CA LEU A 240 11.62 11.83 -16.02
C LEU A 240 10.45 11.91 -15.05
N SER A 241 10.17 10.79 -14.40
CA SER A 241 9.10 10.72 -13.40
C SER A 241 9.58 11.31 -12.08
N THR A 242 9.18 12.55 -11.82
CA THR A 242 9.51 13.31 -10.60
C THR A 242 8.69 12.83 -9.40
N PHE A 243 9.36 12.59 -8.27
CA PHE A 243 8.70 12.12 -7.06
C PHE A 243 7.98 13.25 -6.32
N SER A 244 8.62 14.40 -6.15
CA SER A 244 8.06 15.57 -5.44
C SER A 244 6.79 16.11 -6.10
N LYS A 245 6.71 16.07 -7.43
CA LYS A 245 5.52 16.54 -8.15
C LYS A 245 4.33 15.57 -8.11
N ASN A 246 4.59 14.26 -8.12
CA ASN A 246 3.55 13.27 -8.43
C ASN A 246 3.22 12.30 -7.29
N CYS A 247 4.07 12.21 -6.25
CA CYS A 247 3.97 11.11 -5.28
C CYS A 247 3.83 11.60 -3.83
N VAL A 248 4.50 12.69 -3.47
CA VAL A 248 4.72 13.05 -2.05
C VAL A 248 3.45 13.35 -1.27
N GLY A 249 2.40 13.91 -1.90
CA GLY A 249 1.12 14.15 -1.21
C GLY A 249 0.44 12.89 -0.68
N CYS A 250 0.85 11.70 -1.15
CA CYS A 250 0.36 10.42 -0.66
C CYS A 250 1.39 9.62 0.15
N HIS A 251 2.66 10.03 0.14
CA HIS A 251 3.80 9.22 0.56
C HIS A 251 4.71 9.87 1.61
N VAL A 252 4.35 11.07 2.07
CA VAL A 252 5.08 11.85 3.08
C VAL A 252 4.10 12.29 4.16
N THR A 253 4.56 12.40 5.40
CA THR A 253 3.75 12.85 6.54
C THR A 253 3.80 14.38 6.64
N GLY A 254 2.91 15.01 5.89
CA GLY A 254 2.80 16.47 5.79
C GLY A 254 3.79 17.07 4.81
N ILE A 255 3.38 18.15 4.13
CA ILE A 255 4.24 18.92 3.24
C ILE A 255 4.61 20.23 3.95
N ARG A 256 5.91 20.46 4.22
CA ARG A 256 6.38 21.72 4.82
C ARG A 256 6.51 22.80 3.76
N SER A 257 7.08 22.46 2.59
CA SER A 257 6.98 23.23 1.36
C SER A 257 7.16 22.33 0.14
N VAL A 258 6.62 22.72 -1.01
CA VAL A 258 6.90 22.06 -2.29
C VAL A 258 6.90 23.10 -3.40
N GLY A 259 7.80 22.97 -4.37
CA GLY A 259 7.85 23.95 -5.43
C GLY A 259 8.86 23.60 -6.52
N LYS A 260 9.09 24.57 -7.41
CA LYS A 260 10.06 24.46 -8.49
C LYS A 260 11.29 25.30 -8.17
N THR A 261 12.48 24.73 -8.29
CA THR A 261 13.75 25.44 -8.11
C THR A 261 14.00 26.41 -9.28
N ALA A 262 14.96 27.33 -9.13
CA ALA A 262 15.38 28.23 -10.20
C ALA A 262 15.89 27.48 -11.45
N HIS A 263 16.40 26.25 -11.27
CA HIS A 263 16.87 25.36 -12.35
C HIS A 263 15.77 24.43 -12.87
N GLY A 264 14.54 24.62 -12.39
CA GLY A 264 13.35 23.94 -12.89
C GLY A 264 13.05 22.57 -12.28
N GLU A 265 13.85 22.10 -11.32
CA GLU A 265 13.58 20.85 -10.61
C GLU A 265 12.42 21.00 -9.62
N TRP A 266 11.71 19.92 -9.31
CA TRP A 266 10.68 19.93 -8.28
C TRP A 266 11.31 19.51 -6.95
N LEU A 267 11.14 20.33 -5.92
CA LEU A 267 11.71 20.09 -4.61
C LEU A 267 10.60 20.01 -3.58
N LEU A 268 10.64 18.96 -2.77
CA LEU A 268 9.88 18.83 -1.53
C LEU A 268 10.82 19.19 -0.37
N GLN A 269 10.35 20.02 0.55
CA GLN A 269 10.86 20.07 1.92
C GLN A 269 9.87 19.35 2.82
N PRO A 270 10.20 18.16 3.34
CA PRO A 270 9.38 17.46 4.30
C PRO A 270 9.52 18.07 5.71
N TYR A 271 8.71 17.57 6.65
CA TYR A 271 8.93 17.84 8.06
C TYR A 271 10.05 16.93 8.60
N PRO A 272 10.96 17.45 9.44
CA PRO A 272 12.02 16.65 10.03
C PRO A 272 11.46 15.59 10.99
N ALA A 273 12.08 14.41 10.98
CA ALA A 273 11.80 13.32 11.90
C ALA A 273 12.62 13.44 13.19
N PHE A 274 12.05 12.99 14.30
CA PHE A 274 12.72 12.95 15.61
C PHE A 274 12.33 11.69 16.38
N ASN A 275 13.12 11.35 17.41
CA ASN A 275 12.80 10.28 18.36
C ASN A 275 12.63 8.89 17.70
N PHE A 276 13.45 8.59 16.70
CA PHE A 276 13.49 7.30 16.03
C PHE A 276 14.82 6.58 16.29
N GLU A 277 14.82 5.25 16.14
CA GLU A 277 16.03 4.45 16.19
C GLU A 277 16.90 4.73 14.97
N ALA A 278 18.20 4.99 15.17
CA ALA A 278 19.12 5.36 14.10
C ALA A 278 19.23 4.29 12.99
N ASP A 279 18.87 3.04 13.31
CA ASP A 279 18.88 1.95 12.36
C ASP A 279 17.58 1.78 11.56
N ASN A 280 16.53 2.52 11.89
CA ASN A 280 15.22 2.37 11.27
C ASN A 280 15.21 2.90 9.83
N PRO A 281 14.99 2.04 8.81
CA PRO A 281 15.03 2.43 7.40
C PRO A 281 13.85 3.31 6.97
N ALA A 282 12.85 3.53 7.84
CA ALA A 282 11.74 4.44 7.58
C ALA A 282 12.14 5.92 7.61
N TYR A 283 13.24 6.24 8.31
CA TYR A 283 13.69 7.62 8.53
C TYR A 283 15.05 7.82 7.85
N PHE A 284 15.07 8.71 6.88
CA PHE A 284 16.26 9.06 6.11
C PHE A 284 16.15 10.50 5.62
N ASP A 285 17.29 11.08 5.29
CA ASP A 285 17.41 12.45 4.78
C ASP A 285 17.03 12.47 3.29
N TYR A 286 15.79 12.90 3.00
CA TYR A 286 15.22 12.96 1.66
C TYR A 286 15.65 14.22 0.91
N ASP A 287 15.74 15.36 1.58
CA ASP A 287 16.03 16.66 0.94
C ASP A 287 17.51 17.05 0.97
N GLY A 288 18.34 16.29 1.69
CA GLY A 288 19.78 16.46 1.76
C GLY A 288 20.23 17.53 2.76
N ASP A 289 19.37 17.99 3.68
CA ASP A 289 19.71 19.02 4.67
C ASP A 289 20.51 18.49 5.88
N GLY A 290 20.78 17.19 5.91
CA GLY A 290 21.49 16.49 6.98
C GLY A 290 20.60 15.96 8.10
N LYS A 291 19.27 16.08 7.98
CA LYS A 291 18.31 15.57 8.97
C LYS A 291 17.37 14.54 8.34
N PRO A 292 17.06 13.45 9.04
CA PRO A 292 16.05 12.51 8.55
C PRO A 292 14.64 13.11 8.56
N ASP A 293 13.80 12.63 7.65
CA ASP A 293 12.49 13.23 7.37
C ASP A 293 11.31 12.32 7.68
N LEU A 294 10.15 12.94 7.90
CA LEU A 294 8.87 12.27 8.10
C LEU A 294 8.29 11.78 6.76
N MET A 295 8.92 10.74 6.23
CA MET A 295 8.41 9.98 5.08
C MET A 295 7.29 9.01 5.52
N ASN A 296 6.71 8.28 4.56
CA ASN A 296 5.58 7.34 4.77
C ASN A 296 4.25 8.02 5.16
N ILE A 297 3.21 7.19 5.32
CA ILE A 297 1.88 7.60 5.75
C ILE A 297 1.79 7.46 7.27
N GLY A 298 2.25 8.50 7.98
CA GLY A 298 2.25 8.61 9.44
C GLY A 298 0.87 8.89 10.05
N CYS A 299 0.79 8.86 11.38
CA CYS A 299 -0.46 9.09 12.12
C CYS A 299 -1.17 10.39 11.67
N GLU A 300 -0.37 11.44 11.50
CA GLU A 300 -0.82 12.79 11.22
C GLU A 300 -1.32 12.98 9.78
N MET A 301 -1.09 12.02 8.87
CA MET A 301 -1.74 12.02 7.56
C MET A 301 -3.24 11.78 7.63
N CYS A 302 -3.70 11.11 8.69
CA CYS A 302 -5.10 10.86 8.96
C CYS A 302 -5.66 11.79 10.04
N HIS A 303 -4.82 12.12 11.04
CA HIS A 303 -5.22 12.88 12.23
C HIS A 303 -4.90 14.39 12.16
N GLY A 304 -4.21 14.84 11.11
CA GLY A 304 -3.71 16.20 10.96
C GLY A 304 -2.49 16.51 11.83
N PRO A 305 -1.96 17.75 11.76
CA PRO A 305 -0.77 18.16 12.51
C PRO A 305 -0.96 18.03 14.03
N GLY A 306 -0.03 17.37 14.72
CA GLY A 306 -0.13 17.00 16.13
C GLY A 306 0.47 17.99 17.12
N SER A 307 1.21 19.00 16.66
CA SER A 307 1.90 19.97 17.53
C SER A 307 1.01 20.65 18.55
N ALA A 308 -0.16 21.16 18.16
CA ALA A 308 -1.10 21.79 19.09
C ALA A 308 -1.60 20.82 20.19
N HIS A 309 -1.74 19.53 19.84
CA HIS A 309 -2.14 18.49 20.78
C HIS A 309 -1.01 18.16 21.76
N VAL A 310 0.21 17.98 21.26
CA VAL A 310 1.39 17.73 22.10
C VAL A 310 1.63 18.90 23.05
N LEU A 311 1.64 20.13 22.55
CA LEU A 311 1.87 21.34 23.36
C LEU A 311 0.78 21.58 24.41
N ALA A 312 -0.45 21.15 24.15
CA ALA A 312 -1.55 21.18 25.11
C ALA A 312 -1.56 19.97 26.08
N GLY A 313 -0.46 19.23 26.22
CA GLY A 313 -0.35 18.09 27.14
C GLY A 313 -1.14 16.85 26.71
N GLY A 314 -1.37 16.67 25.40
CA GLY A 314 -2.14 15.54 24.87
C GLY A 314 -3.65 15.78 24.88
N HIS A 315 -4.11 17.03 24.83
CA HIS A 315 -5.54 17.34 24.87
C HIS A 315 -6.28 16.80 23.63
N PRO A 316 -7.29 15.91 23.77
CA PRO A 316 -7.92 15.22 22.64
C PRO A 316 -8.73 16.13 21.70
N GLY A 317 -9.10 17.33 22.16
CA GLY A 317 -9.76 18.36 21.34
C GLY A 317 -8.81 19.18 20.45
N LYS A 318 -7.49 18.91 20.48
CA LYS A 318 -6.47 19.63 19.71
C LYS A 318 -5.88 18.82 18.55
N ILE A 319 -6.43 17.64 18.28
CA ILE A 319 -6.10 16.79 17.13
C ILE A 319 -7.39 16.16 16.58
N LEU A 320 -7.43 15.88 15.28
CA LEU A 320 -8.62 15.25 14.69
C LEU A 320 -8.73 13.79 15.12
N ASN A 321 -9.95 13.34 15.36
CA ASN A 321 -10.27 11.91 15.38
C ASN A 321 -11.27 11.61 14.25
N PRO A 322 -10.86 10.90 13.17
CA PRO A 322 -11.74 10.56 12.05
C PRO A 322 -13.03 9.84 12.45
N ALA A 323 -13.04 9.09 13.56
CA ALA A 323 -14.23 8.42 14.07
C ALA A 323 -15.35 9.38 14.54
N LYS A 324 -15.00 10.66 14.79
CA LYS A 324 -15.95 11.72 15.16
C LYS A 324 -16.52 12.47 13.95
N LEU A 325 -16.05 12.19 12.74
CA LEU A 325 -16.54 12.82 11.51
C LEU A 325 -17.76 12.09 10.94
N GLY A 326 -18.58 12.83 10.19
CA GLY A 326 -19.59 12.23 9.31
C GLY A 326 -18.95 11.42 8.18
N ALA A 327 -19.71 10.51 7.55
CA ALA A 327 -19.17 9.53 6.62
C ALA A 327 -18.37 10.14 5.45
N ASP A 328 -18.88 11.21 4.83
CA ASP A 328 -18.22 11.85 3.69
C ASP A 328 -16.86 12.45 4.09
N GLN A 329 -16.82 13.26 5.16
CA GLN A 329 -15.59 13.87 5.68
C GLN A 329 -14.60 12.81 6.19
N ALA A 330 -15.09 11.76 6.84
CA ALA A 330 -14.27 10.62 7.27
C ALA A 330 -13.62 9.91 6.07
N ASN A 331 -14.37 9.75 4.98
CA ASN A 331 -13.87 9.11 3.76
C ASN A 331 -12.90 10.01 2.98
N GLU A 332 -13.02 11.34 3.06
CA GLU A 332 -12.05 12.27 2.47
C GLU A 332 -10.64 12.07 3.04
N VAL A 333 -10.52 11.65 4.31
CA VAL A 333 -9.23 11.29 4.92
C VAL A 333 -8.52 10.21 4.12
N CYS A 334 -9.25 9.17 3.71
CA CYS A 334 -8.72 8.10 2.85
C CYS A 334 -8.61 8.56 1.39
N GLY A 335 -9.58 9.36 0.93
CA GLY A 335 -9.70 9.88 -0.42
C GLY A 335 -8.58 10.82 -0.83
N ARG A 336 -7.83 11.38 0.12
CA ARG A 336 -6.64 12.18 -0.20
C ARG A 336 -5.57 11.37 -0.96
N CYS A 337 -5.50 10.05 -0.73
CA CYS A 337 -4.53 9.14 -1.37
C CYS A 337 -5.20 8.06 -2.22
N HIS A 338 -6.32 7.50 -1.76
CA HIS A 338 -7.05 6.44 -2.46
C HIS A 338 -8.05 7.02 -3.49
N ASN A 339 -7.61 8.05 -4.19
CA ASN A 339 -8.28 8.70 -5.30
C ASN A 339 -7.21 9.18 -6.30
N ARG A 340 -7.54 9.24 -7.60
CA ARG A 340 -6.65 9.88 -8.58
C ARG A 340 -7.09 11.31 -8.80
N VAL A 341 -6.21 12.25 -8.48
CA VAL A 341 -6.51 13.67 -8.54
C VAL A 341 -5.33 14.48 -9.08
N ARG A 342 -5.62 15.73 -9.45
CA ARG A 342 -4.64 16.80 -9.65
C ARG A 342 -4.90 17.92 -8.65
N SER A 343 -3.90 18.73 -8.32
CA SER A 343 -4.09 19.88 -7.45
C SER A 343 -4.99 20.95 -8.07
N THR A 344 -5.53 21.84 -7.23
CA THR A 344 -6.30 23.02 -7.65
C THR A 344 -5.45 24.30 -7.53
N PRO A 345 -5.80 25.37 -8.26
CA PRO A 345 -6.56 25.34 -9.50
C PRO A 345 -5.71 24.89 -10.70
N GLY A 346 -4.38 24.94 -10.60
CA GLY A 346 -3.46 24.83 -11.73
C GLY A 346 -3.19 23.41 -12.25
N LYS A 347 -3.68 22.36 -11.57
CA LYS A 347 -3.37 20.94 -11.87
C LYS A 347 -1.87 20.65 -11.84
N THR A 348 -1.13 21.42 -11.04
CA THR A 348 0.33 21.38 -10.99
C THR A 348 0.84 20.04 -10.44
N TYR A 349 0.24 19.55 -9.37
CA TYR A 349 0.67 18.34 -8.66
C TYR A 349 -0.23 17.15 -8.95
N GLY A 350 0.31 15.94 -8.80
CA GLY A 350 -0.39 14.66 -8.94
C GLY A 350 -1.19 14.22 -7.72
N TYR A 351 -1.43 15.13 -6.77
CA TYR A 351 -2.08 14.88 -5.49
C TYR A 351 -2.89 16.11 -5.06
N ALA A 352 -3.68 15.97 -3.99
CA ALA A 352 -4.47 17.07 -3.46
C ALA A 352 -3.57 18.16 -2.84
N TYR A 353 -3.64 19.35 -3.40
CA TYR A 353 -2.86 20.53 -3.02
C TYR A 353 -3.53 21.79 -3.56
N HIS A 354 -3.28 22.94 -2.94
CA HIS A 354 -3.74 24.23 -3.45
C HIS A 354 -2.53 25.05 -3.91
N ASP A 355 -2.38 25.16 -5.23
CA ASP A 355 -1.23 25.73 -5.93
C ASP A 355 -1.03 27.21 -5.56
N ASP A 356 -2.09 28.02 -5.56
CA ASP A 356 -1.97 29.47 -5.39
C ASP A 356 -1.65 29.90 -3.95
N THR A 357 -2.04 29.08 -2.97
CA THR A 357 -1.87 29.37 -1.54
C THR A 357 -0.75 28.54 -0.93
N ASP A 358 -0.06 27.74 -1.75
CA ASP A 358 1.01 26.82 -1.36
C ASP A 358 0.64 26.00 -0.10
N SER A 359 -0.51 25.33 -0.16
CA SER A 359 -1.06 24.66 1.02
C SER A 359 -1.59 23.27 0.73
N GLU A 360 -1.24 22.34 1.62
CA GLU A 360 -1.81 21.00 1.62
C GLU A 360 -3.26 20.99 2.15
N TRP A 361 -4.03 19.99 1.72
CA TRP A 361 -5.31 19.70 2.34
C TRP A 361 -5.11 19.12 3.75
N ARG A 362 -5.89 19.62 4.72
CA ARG A 362 -5.88 19.13 6.10
C ARG A 362 -7.22 18.46 6.46
N PRO A 363 -7.19 17.23 7.01
CA PRO A 363 -8.39 16.53 7.44
C PRO A 363 -9.30 17.36 8.33
N GLY A 364 -10.59 17.40 8.01
CA GLY A 364 -11.63 18.05 8.82
C GLY A 364 -11.58 19.58 8.86
N LYS A 365 -10.76 20.24 8.03
CA LYS A 365 -10.72 21.71 7.90
C LYS A 365 -11.63 22.20 6.77
N GLU A 366 -11.40 21.70 5.57
CA GLU A 366 -12.13 22.08 4.36
C GLU A 366 -12.45 20.81 3.54
N PRO A 367 -13.43 20.84 2.63
CA PRO A 367 -13.68 19.73 1.71
C PRO A 367 -12.46 19.41 0.84
N LEU A 368 -12.16 18.13 0.64
CA LEU A 368 -11.05 17.67 -0.22
C LEU A 368 -11.16 18.23 -1.67
N ALA A 369 -12.38 18.47 -2.15
CA ALA A 369 -12.63 19.03 -3.48
C ALA A 369 -12.01 20.43 -3.70
N ASN A 370 -11.77 21.20 -2.63
CA ASN A 370 -11.14 22.52 -2.74
C ASN A 370 -9.64 22.43 -3.11
N TYR A 371 -9.05 21.24 -2.96
CA TYR A 371 -7.62 20.96 -3.16
C TYR A 371 -7.39 19.95 -4.28
N SER A 372 -8.46 19.44 -4.91
CA SER A 372 -8.33 18.32 -5.84
C SER A 372 -9.31 18.39 -7.01
N ILE A 373 -8.80 18.12 -8.19
CA ILE A 373 -9.54 17.95 -9.44
C ILE A 373 -9.48 16.47 -9.81
N ASN A 374 -10.64 15.88 -10.12
CA ASN A 374 -10.76 14.49 -10.50
C ASN A 374 -9.86 14.16 -11.71
N ASN A 375 -9.08 13.08 -11.61
CA ASN A 375 -8.22 12.56 -12.67
C ASN A 375 -8.32 11.03 -12.74
N ASN A 376 -9.52 10.50 -12.45
CA ASN A 376 -9.84 9.09 -12.54
C ASN A 376 -10.02 8.65 -14.00
N SER A 377 -9.59 7.43 -14.28
CA SER A 377 -9.75 6.76 -15.58
C SER A 377 -10.68 5.56 -15.44
N HIS A 378 -11.61 5.40 -16.39
CA HIS A 378 -12.60 4.33 -16.37
C HIS A 378 -12.50 3.44 -17.60
N TRP A 379 -12.96 2.21 -17.47
CA TRP A 379 -13.25 1.33 -18.60
C TRP A 379 -14.30 1.99 -19.52
N PRO A 380 -14.51 1.47 -20.75
CA PRO A 380 -15.44 2.06 -21.72
C PRO A 380 -16.90 2.24 -21.28
N ASP A 381 -17.28 1.69 -20.12
CA ASP A 381 -18.57 1.93 -19.48
C ASP A 381 -18.68 3.27 -18.75
N GLY A 382 -17.59 4.01 -18.60
CA GLY A 382 -17.54 5.30 -17.91
C GLY A 382 -17.72 5.21 -16.39
N GLU A 383 -17.77 3.99 -15.84
CA GLU A 383 -18.09 3.78 -14.43
C GLU A 383 -17.02 2.95 -13.73
N THR A 384 -16.66 1.79 -14.30
CA THR A 384 -15.74 0.81 -13.72
C THR A 384 -14.32 1.37 -13.78
N SER A 385 -13.63 1.45 -12.64
CA SER A 385 -12.29 2.02 -12.59
C SER A 385 -11.28 1.19 -13.39
N TYR A 386 -10.44 1.88 -14.16
CA TYR A 386 -9.40 1.28 -15.00
C TYR A 386 -8.03 1.26 -14.30
N GLU A 387 -7.68 2.35 -13.59
CA GLU A 387 -6.35 2.52 -12.99
C GLU A 387 -6.34 2.33 -11.47
N HIS A 388 -5.12 2.29 -10.89
CA HIS A 388 -4.90 2.17 -9.46
C HIS A 388 -5.47 3.35 -8.63
N ASN A 389 -5.78 3.07 -7.36
CA ASN A 389 -6.16 4.04 -6.33
C ASN A 389 -7.43 4.88 -6.64
N GLN A 390 -8.51 4.23 -7.07
CA GLN A 390 -9.80 4.90 -7.29
C GLN A 390 -10.88 4.51 -6.26
N HIS A 391 -10.50 3.80 -5.19
CA HIS A 391 -11.44 3.23 -4.22
C HIS A 391 -12.38 4.27 -3.60
N TYR A 392 -11.90 5.49 -3.34
CA TYR A 392 -12.74 6.57 -2.80
C TYR A 392 -13.86 6.98 -3.75
N SER A 393 -13.53 7.21 -5.02
CA SER A 393 -14.53 7.63 -6.02
C SER A 393 -15.50 6.50 -6.36
N GLU A 394 -15.05 5.24 -6.31
CA GLU A 394 -15.89 4.05 -6.43
C GLU A 394 -16.85 3.92 -5.25
N MET A 395 -16.34 4.01 -4.02
CA MET A 395 -17.14 3.89 -2.80
C MET A 395 -18.23 4.97 -2.75
N ARG A 396 -17.92 6.21 -3.11
CA ARG A 396 -18.89 7.33 -3.18
C ARG A 396 -20.01 7.11 -4.21
N ARG A 397 -19.79 6.30 -5.24
CA ARG A 397 -20.79 5.97 -6.27
C ARG A 397 -21.48 4.63 -6.00
N SER A 398 -21.13 3.94 -4.92
CA SER A 398 -21.68 2.63 -4.57
C SER A 398 -22.93 2.73 -3.69
N GLY A 399 -23.64 1.61 -3.53
CA GLY A 399 -24.69 1.47 -2.51
C GLY A 399 -24.19 1.61 -1.07
N HIS A 400 -22.87 1.61 -0.87
CA HIS A 400 -22.22 1.80 0.42
C HIS A 400 -21.70 3.22 0.66
N ALA A 401 -22.03 4.21 -0.17
CA ALA A 401 -21.52 5.59 -0.05
C ALA A 401 -21.70 6.24 1.34
N LYS A 402 -22.68 5.77 2.14
CA LYS A 402 -22.94 6.25 3.52
C LYS A 402 -22.11 5.54 4.60
N LEU A 403 -21.37 4.49 4.25
CA LEU A 403 -20.42 3.82 5.13
C LEU A 403 -19.06 4.51 5.07
N ARG A 404 -18.26 4.30 6.10
CA ARG A 404 -16.89 4.79 6.19
C ARG A 404 -15.93 3.70 5.72
N CYS A 405 -14.80 4.08 5.13
CA CYS A 405 -13.74 3.14 4.76
C CYS A 405 -13.36 2.25 5.96
N PHE A 406 -13.28 2.85 7.14
CA PHE A 406 -12.94 2.16 8.38
C PHE A 406 -14.09 1.41 9.07
N ASP A 407 -15.29 1.36 8.44
CA ASP A 407 -16.30 0.37 8.85
C ASP A 407 -15.94 -1.04 8.31
N CYS A 408 -15.05 -1.13 7.32
CA CYS A 408 -14.53 -2.38 6.75
C CYS A 408 -13.02 -2.56 6.97
N HIS A 409 -12.25 -1.47 7.06
CA HIS A 409 -10.80 -1.51 7.25
C HIS A 409 -10.37 -1.01 8.63
N ASP A 410 -9.30 -1.59 9.18
CA ASP A 410 -8.63 -1.08 10.38
C ASP A 410 -7.24 -0.53 10.01
N PRO A 411 -7.07 0.81 9.96
CA PRO A 411 -5.80 1.41 9.56
C PRO A 411 -4.66 1.18 10.56
N HIS A 412 -4.97 0.73 11.79
CA HIS A 412 -4.00 0.49 12.85
C HIS A 412 -3.71 -1.00 13.09
N ALA A 413 -4.55 -1.91 12.59
CA ALA A 413 -4.34 -3.34 12.76
C ALA A 413 -3.04 -3.81 12.09
N GLN A 414 -2.36 -4.76 12.74
CA GLN A 414 -1.22 -5.48 12.18
C GLN A 414 -1.53 -6.00 10.77
N VAL A 415 -0.51 -6.18 9.91
CA VAL A 415 -0.63 -6.70 8.54
C VAL A 415 -1.48 -7.96 8.48
N ASN A 416 -2.75 -7.78 8.12
CA ASN A 416 -3.60 -8.79 7.51
C ASN A 416 -4.04 -8.22 6.15
N SER A 417 -3.15 -8.15 5.15
CA SER A 417 -3.50 -7.63 3.82
C SER A 417 -4.87 -8.18 3.38
N PRO A 418 -5.96 -7.38 3.31
CA PRO A 418 -6.02 -5.92 3.09
C PRO A 418 -6.44 -5.01 4.30
N GLN A 419 -5.94 -5.25 5.51
CA GLN A 419 -6.26 -4.48 6.73
C GLN A 419 -7.75 -4.45 7.07
N LEU A 420 -8.41 -5.61 7.07
CA LEU A 420 -9.84 -5.70 7.39
C LEU A 420 -10.08 -5.60 8.89
N VAL A 421 -11.19 -4.97 9.27
CA VAL A 421 -11.68 -5.02 10.65
C VAL A 421 -11.84 -6.48 11.07
N ALA A 422 -11.30 -6.85 12.24
CA ALA A 422 -11.37 -8.22 12.73
C ALA A 422 -12.68 -8.52 13.48
N LYS A 423 -13.38 -7.48 13.94
CA LYS A 423 -14.64 -7.60 14.69
C LYS A 423 -15.56 -6.42 14.40
N ARG A 424 -16.87 -6.68 14.35
CA ARG A 424 -17.93 -5.67 14.29
C ARG A 424 -18.88 -5.84 15.48
N LYS A 425 -19.21 -4.73 16.15
CA LYS A 425 -20.24 -4.70 17.21
C LYS A 425 -21.56 -4.21 16.64
N VAL A 426 -22.63 -5.00 16.76
CA VAL A 426 -23.96 -4.66 16.24
C VAL A 426 -25.05 -5.30 17.09
N GLY A 427 -26.02 -4.51 17.54
CA GLY A 427 -27.19 -5.03 18.29
C GLY A 427 -26.84 -5.84 19.54
N GLY A 428 -25.80 -5.45 20.27
CA GLY A 428 -25.30 -6.19 21.44
C GLY A 428 -24.42 -7.42 21.12
N LEU A 429 -24.31 -7.79 19.84
CA LEU A 429 -23.44 -8.88 19.37
C LEU A 429 -22.05 -8.35 19.01
N THR A 430 -21.05 -9.22 19.17
CA THR A 430 -19.72 -9.03 18.57
C THR A 430 -19.53 -10.12 17.53
N ILE A 431 -19.43 -9.74 16.26
CA ILE A 431 -19.24 -10.65 15.13
C ILE A 431 -17.77 -10.58 14.75
N ALA A 432 -17.06 -11.71 14.77
CA ALA A 432 -15.74 -11.79 14.14
C ALA A 432 -15.91 -11.68 12.63
N THR A 433 -15.10 -10.85 11.97
CA THR A 433 -15.24 -10.53 10.56
C THR A 433 -14.01 -10.97 9.78
N ARG A 434 -14.26 -11.69 8.68
CA ARG A 434 -13.28 -12.16 7.72
C ARG A 434 -13.87 -12.11 6.31
N ASN A 435 -12.99 -11.97 5.32
CA ASN A 435 -13.39 -12.07 3.92
C ASN A 435 -13.57 -13.54 3.49
N GLU A 436 -12.77 -14.44 4.05
CA GLU A 436 -12.70 -15.84 3.59
C GLU A 436 -13.96 -16.65 3.93
N ASP A 437 -14.75 -16.23 4.92
CA ASP A 437 -15.99 -16.88 5.35
C ASP A 437 -17.24 -16.01 5.13
N ASN A 438 -17.09 -14.91 4.36
CA ASN A 438 -18.13 -13.91 4.09
C ASN A 438 -18.68 -13.14 5.32
N THR A 439 -18.17 -13.37 6.53
CA THR A 439 -18.69 -12.71 7.74
C THR A 439 -18.52 -11.19 7.70
N LEU A 440 -17.50 -10.67 7.00
CA LEU A 440 -17.35 -9.22 6.74
C LEU A 440 -18.63 -8.63 6.14
N CYS A 441 -19.14 -9.21 5.06
CA CYS A 441 -20.35 -8.75 4.38
C CYS A 441 -21.62 -9.14 5.16
N LEU A 442 -21.69 -10.40 5.60
CA LEU A 442 -22.87 -10.94 6.29
C LEU A 442 -23.13 -10.27 7.64
N SER A 443 -22.12 -9.66 8.27
CA SER A 443 -22.30 -8.86 9.50
C SER A 443 -23.26 -7.67 9.33
N CYS A 444 -23.59 -7.28 8.10
CA CYS A 444 -24.58 -6.26 7.75
C CYS A 444 -25.73 -6.79 6.90
N HIS A 445 -25.46 -7.77 6.03
CA HIS A 445 -26.41 -8.27 5.03
C HIS A 445 -27.27 -9.44 5.51
N ALA A 446 -26.89 -10.17 6.56
CA ALA A 446 -27.75 -11.21 7.12
C ALA A 446 -29.07 -10.60 7.65
N GLY A 447 -30.17 -11.30 7.41
CA GLY A 447 -31.52 -10.87 7.74
C GLY A 447 -32.11 -9.88 6.74
N LYS A 448 -31.46 -9.68 5.58
CA LYS A 448 -31.89 -8.72 4.56
C LYS A 448 -31.88 -9.33 3.16
N GLY A 449 -32.87 -8.95 2.35
CA GLY A 449 -32.92 -9.31 0.93
C GLY A 449 -32.71 -10.82 0.68
N PRO A 450 -31.77 -11.22 -0.19
CA PRO A 450 -31.45 -12.63 -0.45
C PRO A 450 -31.02 -13.45 0.77
N PHE A 451 -30.59 -12.78 1.86
CA PHE A 451 -30.08 -13.41 3.08
C PHE A 451 -31.04 -13.30 4.26
N GLN A 452 -32.34 -13.06 4.02
CA GLN A 452 -33.37 -12.98 5.07
C GLN A 452 -33.48 -14.26 5.91
N ALA A 453 -33.10 -15.41 5.35
CA ALA A 453 -33.17 -16.71 6.03
C ALA A 453 -32.08 -16.94 7.09
N ILE A 454 -31.07 -16.08 7.16
CA ILE A 454 -29.99 -16.15 8.16
C ILE A 454 -29.99 -14.90 9.03
N SER A 455 -29.66 -15.04 10.31
CA SER A 455 -29.70 -13.94 11.27
C SER A 455 -28.29 -13.50 11.70
N LEU A 456 -28.15 -12.30 12.27
CA LEU A 456 -26.87 -11.84 12.84
C LEU A 456 -26.32 -12.78 13.93
N PRO A 457 -27.11 -13.35 14.86
CA PRO A 457 -26.64 -14.38 15.78
C PRO A 457 -26.02 -15.61 15.11
N MET A 458 -26.57 -16.03 13.96
CA MET A 458 -26.00 -17.14 13.19
C MET A 458 -24.65 -16.77 12.58
N VAL A 459 -24.53 -15.54 12.06
CA VAL A 459 -23.25 -15.01 11.53
C VAL A 459 -22.23 -14.76 12.64
N ALA A 460 -22.66 -14.46 13.86
CA ALA A 460 -21.78 -14.35 15.02
C ALA A 460 -21.13 -15.70 15.40
N ASN A 461 -21.78 -16.82 15.07
CA ASN A 461 -21.31 -18.18 15.32
C ASN A 461 -21.32 -19.00 14.00
N PRO A 462 -20.51 -18.62 13.00
CA PRO A 462 -20.64 -19.15 11.65
C PRO A 462 -20.31 -20.65 11.58
N ALA A 463 -19.40 -21.14 12.43
CA ALA A 463 -19.02 -22.56 12.50
C ALA A 463 -20.19 -23.48 12.89
N ASP A 464 -21.08 -23.02 13.78
CA ASP A 464 -22.26 -23.78 14.20
C ASP A 464 -23.42 -23.67 13.20
N ASN A 465 -23.33 -22.73 12.27
CA ASN A 465 -24.40 -22.37 11.34
C ASN A 465 -24.02 -22.55 9.86
N VAL A 466 -22.94 -23.30 9.58
CA VAL A 466 -22.40 -23.49 8.22
C VAL A 466 -23.45 -24.00 7.24
N ALA A 467 -24.33 -24.92 7.66
CA ALA A 467 -25.34 -25.48 6.77
C ALA A 467 -26.36 -24.41 6.32
N ALA A 468 -26.87 -23.60 7.25
CA ALA A 468 -27.85 -22.57 6.95
C ALA A 468 -27.23 -21.38 6.19
N ILE A 469 -26.05 -20.93 6.61
CA ILE A 469 -25.29 -19.88 5.91
C ILE A 469 -24.94 -20.36 4.50
N GLY A 470 -24.42 -21.58 4.37
CA GLY A 470 -24.05 -22.18 3.11
C GLY A 470 -25.23 -22.33 2.16
N ALA A 471 -26.39 -22.78 2.66
CA ALA A 471 -27.61 -22.87 1.85
C ALA A 471 -28.06 -21.49 1.33
N ALA A 472 -28.09 -20.46 2.19
CA ALA A 472 -28.49 -19.11 1.79
C ALA A 472 -27.49 -18.49 0.79
N VAL A 473 -26.19 -18.65 1.04
CA VAL A 473 -25.14 -18.13 0.17
C VAL A 473 -25.13 -18.86 -1.18
N SER A 474 -25.24 -20.19 -1.20
CA SER A 474 -25.32 -20.97 -2.44
C SER A 474 -26.58 -20.70 -3.25
N ALA A 475 -27.72 -20.48 -2.57
CA ALA A 475 -28.96 -20.10 -3.25
C ALA A 475 -28.82 -18.73 -3.94
N HIS A 476 -28.08 -17.80 -3.33
CA HIS A 476 -27.81 -16.50 -3.93
C HIS A 476 -26.75 -16.56 -5.03
N SER A 477 -25.63 -17.25 -4.80
CA SER A 477 -24.46 -17.25 -5.70
C SER A 477 -24.57 -18.26 -6.85
N HIS A 478 -25.50 -19.23 -6.75
CA HIS A 478 -25.59 -20.40 -7.62
C HIS A 478 -24.31 -21.25 -7.68
N HIS A 479 -23.44 -21.14 -6.67
CA HIS A 479 -22.22 -21.92 -6.51
C HIS A 479 -22.21 -22.64 -5.15
N PRO A 480 -21.49 -23.77 -5.01
CA PRO A 480 -21.29 -24.38 -3.70
C PRO A 480 -20.65 -23.40 -2.72
N TYR A 481 -21.07 -23.46 -1.45
CA TYR A 481 -20.48 -22.66 -0.38
C TYR A 481 -19.11 -23.22 -0.02
N ALA A 482 -18.06 -22.59 -0.54
CA ALA A 482 -16.69 -22.91 -0.17
C ALA A 482 -15.78 -21.66 -0.28
N PRO A 483 -16.14 -20.55 0.40
CA PRO A 483 -15.44 -19.28 0.24
C PRO A 483 -14.01 -19.32 0.81
N GLU A 484 -13.71 -20.24 1.72
CA GLU A 484 -12.37 -20.41 2.31
C GLU A 484 -11.41 -21.22 1.44
N ARG A 485 -11.92 -21.98 0.46
CA ARG A 485 -11.08 -22.80 -0.43
C ARG A 485 -10.28 -21.91 -1.39
N ALA A 486 -9.23 -22.47 -2.00
CA ALA A 486 -8.35 -21.74 -2.91
C ALA A 486 -9.06 -21.00 -4.05
N MET A 487 -10.16 -21.57 -4.59
CA MET A 487 -10.97 -20.91 -5.63
C MET A 487 -11.88 -19.81 -5.10
N GLY A 488 -12.16 -19.75 -3.78
CA GLY A 488 -13.04 -18.77 -3.17
C GLY A 488 -14.50 -18.88 -3.63
N LEU A 489 -15.02 -20.10 -3.82
CA LEU A 489 -16.37 -20.30 -4.35
C LEU A 489 -17.42 -19.64 -3.45
N SER A 490 -18.32 -18.85 -4.05
CA SER A 490 -19.32 -18.06 -3.34
C SER A 490 -18.76 -17.02 -2.35
N ARG A 491 -17.48 -16.63 -2.48
CA ARG A 491 -16.94 -15.50 -1.71
C ARG A 491 -17.55 -14.19 -2.25
N CYS A 492 -18.16 -13.39 -1.38
CA CYS A 492 -18.88 -12.17 -1.78
C CYS A 492 -18.00 -11.22 -2.59
N THR A 493 -16.76 -11.02 -2.15
CA THR A 493 -15.78 -10.14 -2.80
C THR A 493 -15.33 -10.66 -4.16
N GLY A 494 -15.45 -11.95 -4.46
CA GLY A 494 -15.16 -12.49 -5.80
C GLY A 494 -16.10 -11.87 -6.84
N CYS A 495 -17.41 -11.88 -6.58
CA CYS A 495 -18.38 -11.37 -7.57
C CYS A 495 -18.67 -9.88 -7.45
N HIS A 496 -18.70 -9.33 -6.23
CA HIS A 496 -19.10 -7.93 -6.00
C HIS A 496 -17.92 -6.97 -5.98
N MET A 497 -16.70 -7.45 -5.75
CA MET A 497 -15.49 -6.63 -5.77
C MET A 497 -14.43 -7.26 -6.67
N PRO A 498 -14.75 -7.65 -7.93
CA PRO A 498 -13.76 -8.31 -8.79
C PRO A 498 -12.53 -7.43 -9.01
N ALA A 499 -11.39 -8.05 -9.28
CA ALA A 499 -10.12 -7.37 -9.51
C ALA A 499 -10.08 -6.79 -10.93
N VAL A 500 -10.80 -5.68 -11.16
CA VAL A 500 -11.06 -5.14 -12.51
C VAL A 500 -10.30 -3.85 -12.82
N ALA A 501 -9.67 -3.23 -11.82
CA ALA A 501 -8.83 -2.06 -12.04
C ALA A 501 -7.40 -2.53 -12.31
N ALA A 502 -7.02 -2.60 -13.58
CA ALA A 502 -5.66 -2.92 -14.02
C ALA A 502 -5.25 -1.97 -15.15
N ALA A 503 -4.36 -1.02 -14.83
CA ALA A 503 -3.51 -0.46 -15.85
C ALA A 503 -2.57 -1.56 -16.35
N GLU A 504 -2.09 -1.45 -17.60
CA GLU A 504 -1.14 -2.39 -18.17
C GLU A 504 0.01 -2.68 -17.19
N HIS A 505 0.26 -3.96 -16.91
CA HIS A 505 1.36 -4.47 -16.08
C HIS A 505 1.25 -4.27 -14.55
N GLU A 506 0.04 -4.01 -14.04
CA GLU A 506 -0.24 -3.98 -12.60
C GLU A 506 -1.09 -5.17 -12.14
N SER A 507 -0.85 -5.67 -10.93
CA SER A 507 -1.74 -6.66 -10.30
C SER A 507 -3.11 -6.01 -10.12
N PRO A 508 -4.19 -6.62 -10.64
CA PRO A 508 -5.50 -5.98 -10.68
C PRO A 508 -6.02 -5.68 -9.27
N LEU A 509 -6.62 -4.50 -9.08
CA LEU A 509 -7.21 -4.08 -7.81
C LEU A 509 -8.71 -4.39 -7.74
N HIS A 510 -9.14 -4.83 -6.57
CA HIS A 510 -10.55 -5.07 -6.24
C HIS A 510 -11.36 -3.77 -6.27
N THR A 511 -12.40 -3.72 -7.11
CA THR A 511 -13.30 -2.56 -7.17
C THR A 511 -14.07 -2.36 -5.87
N HIS A 512 -14.21 -1.12 -5.44
CA HIS A 512 -15.03 -0.70 -4.29
C HIS A 512 -16.42 -0.18 -4.70
N GLN A 513 -16.85 -0.44 -5.93
CA GLN A 513 -18.24 -0.20 -6.35
C GLN A 513 -19.22 -1.19 -5.73
N VAL A 514 -18.71 -2.32 -5.21
CA VAL A 514 -19.45 -3.40 -4.54
C VAL A 514 -20.65 -3.87 -5.37
N ARG A 515 -20.44 -4.02 -6.67
CA ARG A 515 -21.44 -4.46 -7.65
C ARG A 515 -20.82 -5.46 -8.62
N VAL A 516 -21.66 -6.32 -9.17
CA VAL A 516 -21.25 -7.26 -10.21
C VAL A 516 -21.01 -6.49 -11.51
N VAL A 517 -19.81 -6.64 -12.08
CA VAL A 517 -19.53 -6.21 -13.46
C VAL A 517 -20.07 -7.29 -14.40
N ALA A 518 -21.21 -7.04 -15.03
CA ALA A 518 -21.94 -8.05 -15.82
C ALA A 518 -21.16 -8.53 -17.06
N PRO A 519 -21.27 -9.81 -17.45
CA PRO A 519 -20.63 -10.36 -18.65
C PRO A 519 -21.08 -9.69 -19.95
N GLU A 520 -22.30 -9.16 -19.97
CA GLU A 520 -22.83 -8.38 -21.10
C GLU A 520 -21.91 -7.21 -21.49
N LYS A 521 -21.30 -6.55 -20.50
CA LYS A 521 -20.42 -5.40 -20.74
C LYS A 521 -19.20 -5.79 -21.58
N THR A 522 -18.60 -6.96 -21.34
CA THR A 522 -17.48 -7.45 -22.17
C THR A 522 -17.87 -7.52 -23.65
N LEU A 523 -19.10 -7.96 -23.96
CA LEU A 523 -19.61 -8.05 -25.34
C LEU A 523 -19.96 -6.68 -25.91
N LEU A 524 -20.63 -5.83 -25.13
CA LEU A 524 -21.06 -4.49 -25.54
C LEU A 524 -19.90 -3.59 -25.97
N TYR A 525 -18.72 -3.77 -25.36
CA TYR A 525 -17.56 -2.91 -25.58
C TYR A 525 -16.42 -3.53 -26.40
N GLN A 526 -16.63 -4.65 -27.11
CA GLN A 526 -15.59 -5.24 -27.97
C GLN A 526 -15.02 -4.22 -28.99
N ALA A 527 -15.88 -3.40 -29.59
CA ALA A 527 -15.44 -2.35 -30.53
C ALA A 527 -14.57 -1.24 -29.89
N LYS A 528 -14.53 -1.17 -28.54
CA LYS A 528 -13.71 -0.23 -27.76
C LYS A 528 -12.57 -0.92 -27.00
N GLY A 529 -12.15 -2.12 -27.43
CA GLY A 529 -11.09 -2.87 -26.76
C GLY A 529 -11.56 -3.81 -25.64
N GLY A 530 -12.87 -4.06 -25.53
CA GLY A 530 -13.45 -4.93 -24.51
C GLY A 530 -13.38 -4.32 -23.10
N MET A 531 -13.95 -5.02 -22.13
CA MET A 531 -13.81 -4.69 -20.71
C MET A 531 -14.03 -5.93 -19.82
N PRO A 532 -13.51 -5.94 -18.58
CA PRO A 532 -13.68 -7.06 -17.67
C PRO A 532 -15.12 -7.33 -17.29
N ASN A 533 -15.37 -8.55 -16.83
CA ASN A 533 -16.57 -8.92 -16.09
C ASN A 533 -16.21 -9.78 -14.87
N ALA A 534 -17.06 -9.75 -13.85
CA ALA A 534 -16.78 -10.35 -12.55
C ALA A 534 -16.57 -11.87 -12.62
N CYS A 535 -17.33 -12.56 -13.48
CA CYS A 535 -17.32 -14.02 -13.55
C CYS A 535 -16.06 -14.55 -14.25
N ALA A 536 -15.69 -13.94 -15.38
CA ALA A 536 -14.49 -14.30 -16.11
C ALA A 536 -13.23 -13.93 -15.32
N GLU A 537 -13.20 -12.72 -14.74
CA GLU A 537 -12.04 -12.28 -13.96
C GLU A 537 -11.83 -13.10 -12.69
N SER A 538 -12.90 -13.46 -12.00
CA SER A 538 -12.75 -14.19 -10.75
C SER A 538 -12.39 -15.66 -10.94
N CYS A 539 -12.92 -16.30 -11.99
CA CYS A 539 -12.83 -17.76 -12.17
C CYS A 539 -12.84 -18.23 -13.63
N HIS A 540 -13.86 -17.85 -14.41
CA HIS A 540 -14.18 -18.53 -15.69
C HIS A 540 -13.27 -18.16 -16.86
N GLY A 541 -12.39 -17.17 -16.70
CA GLY A 541 -11.39 -16.78 -17.70
C GLY A 541 -9.96 -17.22 -17.36
N ASN A 542 -9.66 -17.52 -16.09
CA ASN A 542 -8.27 -17.70 -15.62
C ASN A 542 -8.05 -18.90 -14.69
N LYS A 543 -9.07 -19.41 -13.98
CA LYS A 543 -8.91 -20.51 -13.00
C LYS A 543 -9.59 -21.81 -13.42
N ILE A 544 -10.71 -21.74 -14.13
CA ILE A 544 -11.48 -22.94 -14.51
C ILE A 544 -11.89 -22.92 -15.99
N ASN A 545 -11.41 -23.92 -16.73
CA ASN A 545 -11.70 -24.06 -18.16
C ASN A 545 -12.93 -24.94 -18.41
N LEU A 546 -14.05 -24.61 -17.75
CA LEU A 546 -15.27 -25.44 -17.75
C LEU A 546 -15.80 -25.72 -19.16
N TRP A 547 -15.67 -24.75 -20.07
CA TRP A 547 -16.20 -24.82 -21.44
C TRP A 547 -15.14 -25.08 -22.51
N ARG A 548 -13.89 -25.38 -22.11
CA ARG A 548 -12.77 -25.67 -23.03
C ARG A 548 -12.46 -24.52 -24.01
N TYR A 549 -12.64 -23.28 -23.60
CA TYR A 549 -12.27 -22.09 -24.38
C TYR A 549 -10.81 -21.66 -24.19
N GLY A 550 -10.16 -22.16 -23.13
CA GLY A 550 -8.80 -21.78 -22.74
C GLY A 550 -8.79 -20.95 -21.46
N LEU A 551 -7.63 -20.84 -20.82
CA LEU A 551 -7.40 -19.96 -19.67
C LEU A 551 -6.41 -18.86 -20.03
N LYS A 552 -6.61 -17.68 -19.47
CA LYS A 552 -5.69 -16.54 -19.55
C LYS A 552 -4.96 -16.43 -18.21
N GLU A 553 -3.64 -16.43 -18.22
CA GLU A 553 -2.86 -16.34 -16.98
C GLU A 553 -3.03 -14.96 -16.29
N LYS A 554 -3.30 -13.88 -17.03
CA LYS A 554 -3.62 -12.53 -16.51
C LYS A 554 -4.45 -11.71 -17.53
N PRO A 555 -5.79 -11.63 -17.41
CA PRO A 555 -6.61 -10.96 -18.42
C PRO A 555 -6.56 -9.43 -18.24
N ILE A 556 -5.56 -8.80 -18.83
CA ILE A 556 -5.50 -7.33 -18.96
C ILE A 556 -6.24 -6.91 -20.24
N ASN A 557 -6.14 -7.73 -21.29
CA ASN A 557 -6.93 -7.59 -22.51
C ASN A 557 -8.25 -8.35 -22.35
N TRP A 558 -9.36 -7.69 -22.72
CA TRP A 558 -10.72 -8.24 -22.64
C TRP A 558 -11.42 -8.28 -24.00
N ASN A 559 -10.65 -8.18 -25.09
CA ASN A 559 -11.12 -8.11 -26.46
C ASN A 559 -10.80 -9.34 -27.32
N GLU A 560 -10.31 -10.42 -26.72
CA GLU A 560 -9.96 -11.61 -27.49
C GLU A 560 -11.19 -12.48 -27.76
N ALA A 561 -11.10 -13.33 -28.78
CA ALA A 561 -12.17 -14.27 -29.11
C ALA A 561 -12.53 -15.20 -27.93
N THR A 562 -11.55 -15.51 -27.07
CA THR A 562 -11.75 -16.27 -25.83
C THR A 562 -12.61 -15.50 -24.82
N ASP A 563 -12.39 -14.19 -24.68
CA ASP A 563 -13.16 -13.32 -23.80
C ASP A 563 -14.61 -13.22 -24.27
N ALA A 564 -14.82 -12.99 -25.57
CA ALA A 564 -16.15 -12.91 -26.17
C ALA A 564 -16.92 -14.24 -26.04
N LYS A 565 -16.28 -15.38 -26.30
CA LYS A 565 -16.90 -16.72 -26.12
C LYS A 565 -17.28 -16.97 -24.66
N THR A 566 -16.38 -16.66 -23.73
CA THR A 566 -16.60 -16.84 -22.30
C THR A 566 -17.75 -15.96 -21.81
N ALA A 567 -17.75 -14.67 -22.19
CA ALA A 567 -18.83 -13.74 -21.86
C ALA A 567 -20.18 -14.17 -22.47
N THR A 568 -20.20 -14.62 -23.73
CA THR A 568 -21.41 -15.15 -24.39
C THR A 568 -21.98 -16.33 -23.62
N LYS A 569 -21.12 -17.25 -23.16
CA LYS A 569 -21.57 -18.39 -22.36
C LYS A 569 -22.10 -17.97 -20.98
N LEU A 570 -21.45 -17.01 -20.34
CA LEU A 570 -21.89 -16.45 -19.06
C LEU A 570 -23.25 -15.75 -19.15
N MET A 571 -23.58 -15.15 -20.30
CA MET A 571 -24.88 -14.50 -20.55
C MET A 571 -26.07 -15.46 -20.47
N GLU A 572 -25.86 -16.78 -20.69
CA GLU A 572 -26.91 -17.78 -20.47
C GLU A 572 -27.34 -17.87 -18.99
N TYR A 573 -26.50 -17.40 -18.06
CA TYR A 573 -26.75 -17.46 -16.61
C TYR A 573 -27.03 -16.07 -16.01
N HIS A 574 -26.30 -15.04 -16.45
CA HIS A 574 -26.41 -13.67 -15.97
C HIS A 574 -26.52 -12.70 -17.15
N GLY A 575 -27.72 -12.20 -17.42
CA GLY A 575 -28.01 -11.33 -18.55
C GLY A 575 -29.51 -11.13 -18.76
N PRO A 576 -29.97 -10.48 -19.84
CA PRO A 576 -31.39 -10.25 -20.11
C PRO A 576 -32.22 -11.54 -20.04
N GLU A 577 -31.68 -12.62 -20.61
CA GLU A 577 -32.28 -13.96 -20.64
C GLU A 577 -31.56 -14.97 -19.72
N GLY A 578 -30.86 -14.47 -18.70
CA GLY A 578 -30.08 -15.31 -17.79
C GLY A 578 -30.96 -16.27 -16.98
N ARG A 579 -30.55 -17.54 -16.88
CA ARG A 579 -31.25 -18.58 -16.10
C ARG A 579 -31.26 -18.31 -14.60
N TRP A 580 -30.23 -17.65 -14.08
CA TRP A 580 -30.07 -17.38 -12.65
C TRP A 580 -30.43 -15.93 -12.31
N TRP A 581 -29.87 -14.98 -13.06
CA TRP A 581 -30.15 -13.56 -12.89
C TRP A 581 -30.55 -12.92 -14.22
N LYS A 582 -31.76 -12.33 -14.22
CA LYS A 582 -32.26 -11.52 -15.32
C LYS A 582 -31.89 -10.06 -15.08
N THR A 583 -30.85 -9.59 -15.76
CA THR A 583 -30.29 -8.24 -15.59
C THR A 583 -30.09 -7.57 -16.93
N LEU A 584 -30.34 -6.27 -17.02
CA LEU A 584 -30.05 -5.47 -18.21
C LEU A 584 -28.89 -4.51 -17.91
N SER A 585 -27.77 -4.65 -18.62
CA SER A 585 -26.72 -3.63 -18.59
C SER A 585 -27.16 -2.47 -19.46
N LYS A 586 -27.34 -1.30 -18.86
CA LYS A 586 -27.59 -0.09 -19.66
C LYS A 586 -26.35 0.21 -20.49
N LYS A 587 -26.53 0.46 -21.80
CA LYS A 587 -25.54 1.24 -22.53
C LYS A 587 -25.51 2.63 -21.88
N PRO A 588 -24.34 3.20 -21.56
CA PRO A 588 -24.25 4.59 -21.17
C PRO A 588 -24.87 5.41 -22.29
N ASP A 589 -25.76 6.33 -21.93
CA ASP A 589 -26.14 7.41 -22.84
C ASP A 589 -24.85 8.07 -23.31
N ALA A 590 -24.72 8.33 -24.61
CA ALA A 590 -23.52 8.89 -25.23
C ALA A 590 -23.16 10.32 -24.74
N GLN A 591 -23.74 10.80 -23.63
CA GLN A 591 -23.67 12.16 -23.11
C GLN A 591 -23.10 12.29 -21.69
N ALA A 592 -22.67 11.21 -21.03
CA ALA A 592 -22.14 11.31 -19.65
C ALA A 592 -20.61 11.51 -19.54
N ALA A 593 -19.93 11.88 -20.63
CA ALA A 593 -18.46 11.96 -20.66
C ALA A 593 -17.86 13.26 -20.08
N ASP A 594 -18.66 14.27 -19.71
CA ASP A 594 -18.16 15.53 -19.15
C ASP A 594 -19.03 16.01 -17.97
N LYS A 595 -18.73 15.54 -16.74
CA LYS A 595 -18.99 16.27 -15.48
C LYS A 595 -17.96 15.90 -14.41
#